data_AF-A0A949IQ03-F1
#
_entry.id   AF-A0A949IQ03-F1
#
_cell.length_a   1.000
_cell.length_b   1.000
_cell.length_c   1.000
_cell.angle_alpha   90.00
_cell.angle_beta   90.00
_cell.angle_gamma   90.00
#
_symmetry.space_group_name_H-M   'P 1'
#
loop_
_entity.id
_entity.type
_entity.pdbx_description
1 polymer ?
#
loop_
_entity_poly.entity_id
_entity_poly.type
_entity_poly.pdbx_seq_one_letter_code
_entity_poly.pdbx_strand_id
1 'polypeptide(L)' 'MSLSTIKDAIAKGKMTCPSCKKPVTKFEKYVDMVDSVWDGAGDSNTEFKGSKVTLICGNPSCDWKERTEYWSNYITE' A
#
# COMPACT_ATOMS: atom_id res chain seq x y z
N MET A 1 5.25 -2.67 -6.81
CA MET A 1 3.86 -2.86 -6.34
C MET A 1 3.17 -1.49 -6.32
N SER A 2 2.26 -1.23 -7.25
CA SER A 2 1.74 0.12 -7.53
C SER A 2 0.48 0.47 -6.73
N LEU A 3 0.21 1.76 -6.54
CA LEU A 3 -1.01 2.35 -5.93
C LEU A 3 -2.32 1.72 -6.43
N SER A 4 -2.37 1.32 -7.70
CA SER A 4 -3.51 0.60 -8.31
C SER A 4 -3.86 -0.69 -7.57
N THR A 5 -2.86 -1.42 -7.08
CA THR A 5 -3.02 -2.69 -6.35
C THR A 5 -3.68 -2.46 -4.99
N ILE A 6 -3.29 -1.39 -4.28
CA ILE A 6 -3.89 -1.01 -3.00
C ILE A 6 -5.35 -0.63 -3.21
N LYS A 7 -5.64 0.18 -4.24
CA LYS A 7 -7.01 0.55 -4.60
C LYS A 7 -7.86 -0.67 -4.94
N ASP A 8 -7.35 -1.58 -5.75
CA ASP A 8 -8.05 -2.82 -6.13
C ASP A 8 -8.27 -3.73 -4.91
N ALA A 9 -7.26 -3.92 -4.06
CA ALA A 9 -7.36 -4.73 -2.85
C ALA A 9 -8.38 -4.16 -1.85
N ILE A 10 -8.46 -2.83 -1.70
CA ILE A 10 -9.46 -2.17 -0.87
C ILE A 10 -10.85 -2.29 -1.50
N ALA A 11 -10.99 -2.05 -2.80
CA ALA A 11 -12.26 -2.17 -3.52
C ALA A 11 -12.82 -3.60 -3.49
N LYS A 12 -11.93 -4.60 -3.55
CA LYS A 12 -12.27 -6.02 -3.45
C LYS A 12 -12.37 -6.52 -2.00
N GLY A 13 -12.06 -5.68 -1.01
CA GLY A 13 -12.05 -6.07 0.40
C GLY A 13 -11.01 -7.13 0.76
N LYS A 14 -9.96 -7.30 -0.06
CA LYS A 14 -8.85 -8.22 0.18
C LYS A 14 -7.86 -7.73 1.23
N MET A 15 -7.85 -6.42 1.50
CA MET A 15 -6.93 -5.83 2.47
C MET A 15 -7.54 -5.86 3.87
N THR A 16 -7.01 -6.68 4.78
CA THR A 16 -7.62 -6.93 6.09
C THR A 16 -6.93 -6.14 7.20
N CYS A 17 -7.70 -5.46 8.04
CA CYS A 17 -7.21 -4.75 9.21
C CYS A 17 -6.83 -5.75 10.32
N PRO A 18 -5.60 -5.74 10.85
CA PRO A 18 -5.17 -6.67 11.90
C PRO A 18 -5.90 -6.43 13.23
N SER A 19 -6.36 -5.21 13.49
CA SER A 19 -6.99 -4.84 14.77
C SER A 19 -8.45 -5.33 14.88
N CYS A 20 -9.24 -5.21 13.81
CA CYS A 20 -10.66 -5.60 13.83
C CYS A 20 -11.01 -6.73 12.85
N LYS A 21 -10.04 -7.26 12.11
CA LYS A 21 -10.19 -8.31 11.07
C LYS A 21 -11.21 -7.97 9.97
N LYS A 22 -11.56 -6.69 9.82
CA LYS A 22 -12.44 -6.20 8.76
C LYS A 22 -11.62 -5.62 7.61
N PRO A 23 -12.21 -5.52 6.40
CA PRO A 23 -11.52 -4.90 5.28
C PRO A 23 -11.18 -3.43 5.58
N VAL A 24 -9.97 -3.04 5.21
CA VAL A 24 -9.48 -1.67 5.19
C VAL A 24 -10.21 -0.93 4.08
N THR A 25 -10.78 0.23 4.40
CA THR A 25 -11.58 1.01 3.45
C THR A 25 -10.85 2.26 2.96
N LYS A 26 -9.80 2.69 3.66
CA LYS A 26 -9.09 3.93 3.36
C LYS A 26 -7.58 3.73 3.39
N PHE A 27 -6.89 4.52 2.59
CA PHE A 27 -5.45 4.65 2.66
C PHE A 27 -5.06 6.11 2.37
N GLU A 28 -3.97 6.55 2.97
CA GLU A 28 -3.41 7.89 2.81
C GLU A 28 -1.90 7.79 2.54
N LYS A 29 -1.30 8.90 2.07
CA LYS A 29 0.16 9.10 2.05
C LYS A 29 0.92 7.92 1.39
N TYR A 30 0.44 7.45 0.25
CA TYR A 30 1.21 6.53 -0.60
C TYR A 30 2.42 7.27 -1.16
N VAL A 31 3.60 6.70 -0.94
CA VAL A 31 4.87 7.17 -1.48
C VAL A 31 5.52 5.98 -2.17
N ASP A 32 5.77 6.15 -3.46
CA ASP A 32 6.57 5.21 -4.23
C ASP A 32 8.04 5.46 -3.88
N MET A 33 8.74 4.43 -3.39
CA MET A 33 10.18 4.54 -3.11
C MET A 33 10.93 4.19 -4.39
N VAL A 34 11.04 5.18 -5.28
CA VAL A 34 11.86 5.09 -6.48
C VAL A 34 13.32 5.35 -6.07
N ASP A 35 14.15 4.33 -6.15
CA ASP A 35 15.60 4.44 -5.93
C ASP A 35 16.21 5.02 -7.21
N SER A 36 16.36 6.34 -7.24
CA SER A 36 17.14 7.09 -8.23
C SER A 36 16.61 7.09 -9.68
N VAL A 37 16.11 8.24 -10.12
CA VAL A 37 16.08 8.57 -11.55
C VAL A 37 17.53 8.82 -11.98
N TRP A 38 18.19 7.83 -12.57
CA TRP A 38 19.50 8.02 -13.17
C TRP A 38 19.31 8.49 -14.62
N ASP A 39 19.50 9.79 -14.84
CA ASP A 39 19.44 10.46 -16.14
C ASP A 39 20.74 10.14 -16.91
N GLY A 40 20.89 8.89 -17.36
CA GLY A 40 22.13 8.41 -17.96
C GLY A 40 21.92 7.16 -18.82
N ALA A 41 21.69 7.38 -20.11
CA ALA A 41 21.83 6.44 -21.23
C ALA A 41 21.60 4.94 -20.97
N GLY A 42 20.38 4.48 -21.26
CA GLY A 42 20.17 3.16 -21.89
C GLY A 42 20.12 1.95 -20.98
N ASP A 43 19.17 1.90 -20.04
CA ASP A 43 18.28 0.75 -19.79
C ASP A 43 17.32 1.17 -18.65
N SER A 44 16.06 1.47 -18.97
CA SER A 44 15.09 1.94 -17.98
C SER A 44 14.54 0.79 -17.15
N ASN A 45 15.41 0.09 -16.41
CA ASN A 45 14.99 -0.80 -15.35
C ASN A 45 14.78 0.01 -14.07
N THR A 46 13.61 0.66 -13.99
CA THR A 46 13.13 1.28 -12.75
C THR A 46 12.93 0.17 -11.72
N GLU A 47 13.96 -0.12 -10.92
CA GLU A 47 13.86 -1.03 -9.79
C GLU A 47 13.01 -0.37 -8.70
N PHE A 48 11.72 -0.71 -8.70
CA PHE A 48 10.80 -0.34 -7.64
C PHE A 48 11.20 -1.08 -6.35
N LYS A 49 12.07 -0.48 -5.52
CA LYS A 49 12.53 -1.05 -4.25
C LYS A 49 11.41 -1.24 -3.22
N GLY A 50 10.28 -0.56 -3.39
CA GLY A 50 9.09 -0.75 -2.55
C GLY A 50 8.16 0.45 -2.60
N SER A 51 7.09 0.39 -1.81
CA SER A 51 6.17 1.51 -1.67
C SER A 51 5.65 1.57 -0.25
N LYS A 52 5.57 2.79 0.28
CA LYS A 52 5.15 3.04 1.66
C LYS A 52 3.78 3.69 1.64
N VAL A 53 2.83 3.15 2.39
CA VAL A 53 1.46 3.68 2.46
C VAL A 53 0.99 3.73 3.90
N THR A 54 0.09 4.66 4.18
CA THR A 54 -0.64 4.68 5.44
C THR A 54 -2.00 4.02 5.25
N LEU A 55 -2.15 2.80 5.76
CA LEU A 55 -3.42 2.08 5.75
C LEU A 55 -4.31 2.57 6.89
N ILE A 56 -5.61 2.72 6.61
CA ILE A 56 -6.60 3.22 7.56
C ILE A 56 -7.83 2.34 7.48
N CYS A 57 -8.14 1.64 8.57
CA CYS A 57 -9.27 0.71 8.62
C CYS A 57 -10.58 1.37 8.16
N GLY A 58 -10.89 2.54 8.72
CA GLY A 58 -12.06 3.34 8.37
C GLY A 58 -13.39 2.77 8.87
N ASN A 59 -13.36 1.72 9.70
CA ASN A 59 -14.53 1.19 10.39
C ASN A 59 -14.82 2.02 11.65
N PRO A 60 -16.09 2.28 12.00
CA PRO A 60 -16.47 3.15 13.12
C PRO A 60 -16.03 2.62 14.50
N SER A 61 -15.76 1.32 14.62
CA SER A 61 -15.24 0.69 15.86
C SER A 61 -13.74 0.38 15.79
N CYS A 62 -13.00 0.88 14.79
CA CYS A 62 -11.58 0.60 14.65
C CYS A 62 -10.83 1.79 14.04
N ASP A 63 -10.08 2.50 14.88
CA ASP A 63 -9.23 3.64 14.50
C ASP A 63 -7.81 3.21 14.07
N TRP A 64 -7.66 1.95 13.64
CA TRP A 64 -6.34 1.45 13.25
C TRP A 64 -5.83 2.20 12.02
N LYS A 65 -4.68 2.85 12.20
CA LYS A 65 -3.94 3.60 11.19
C LYS A 65 -2.47 3.25 11.31
N GLU A 66 -1.91 2.67 10.26
CA GLU A 66 -0.52 2.24 10.24
C GLU A 66 0.18 2.67 8.96
N ARG A 67 1.37 3.26 9.11
CA ARG A 67 2.24 3.59 8.00
C ARG A 67 3.28 2.49 7.82
N THR A 68 3.14 1.72 6.75
CA THR A 68 3.93 0.53 6.51
C THR A 68 4.34 0.42 5.05
N GLU A 69 5.53 -0.13 4.83
CA GLU A 69 6.03 -0.55 3.52
C GLU A 69 5.63 -1.99 3.20
N TYR A 70 5.21 -2.75 4.20
CA TYR A 70 4.76 -4.14 4.11
C TYR A 70 3.24 -4.23 3.93
N TRP A 71 2.63 -3.22 3.30
CA TRP A 71 1.17 -3.14 3.16
C TRP A 71 0.59 -4.31 2.36
N SER A 72 1.39 -4.90 1.48
CA SER A 72 1.08 -6.10 0.71
C SER A 72 0.79 -7.31 1.59
N ASN A 73 1.39 -7.40 2.78
CA ASN A 73 1.18 -8.52 3.70
C ASN A 73 -0.22 -8.51 4.33
N TYR A 74 -0.92 -7.37 4.27
CA TYR A 74 -2.31 -7.27 4.72
C TYR A 74 -3.31 -7.68 3.64
N ILE A 75 -2.85 -7.93 2.41
CA ILE A 75 -3.71 -8.42 1.33
C ILE A 75 -3.79 -9.94 1.44
N THR A 76 -4.96 -10.43 1.82
CA THR A 76 -5.29 -11.87 1.81
C THR A 76 -5.84 -12.25 0.44
N GLU A 77 -5.31 -13.35 -0.13
CA GLU A 77 -5.66 -13.83 -1.49
C GLU A 77 -7.11 -14.30 -1.62
#